data_AF-A0A968JLU0-F1
#
_entry.id   AF-A0A968JLU0-F1
#
_cell.length_a   1.000
_cell.length_b   1.000
_cell.length_c   1.000
_cell.angle_alpha   90.00
_cell.angle_beta   90.00
_cell.angle_gamma   90.00
#
_symmetry.space_group_name_H-M   'P 1'
#
loop_
_entity.id
_entity.type
_entity.pdbx_description
1 polymer ?
#
loop_
_entity_poly.entity_id
_entity_poly.type
_entity_poly.pdbx_seq_one_letter_code
_entity_poly.pdbx_strand_id
1 'polypeptide(L)'
;MLRFPARFKYKNPDVRKEIKEIIRYWLDFGVAGFRLDAATHLFKQFDNDSEESPEEVMEDLHQYITSLKNDAFFLAEADVEISKITQYTGNGNRMNMLFNFLLNNSLFLALARGNANL
;
A
#
# COMPACT_ATOMS: atom_id res chain seq x y z
N MET A 1 28.08 8.41 -11.96
CA MET A 1 27.66 8.48 -10.55
C MET A 1 26.15 8.31 -10.53
N LEU A 2 25.66 7.10 -10.26
CA LEU A 2 24.22 6.80 -10.28
C LEU A 2 23.57 7.50 -9.08
N ARG A 3 22.68 8.45 -9.38
CA ARG A 3 21.88 9.17 -8.39
C ARG A 3 20.84 8.19 -7.85
N PHE A 4 20.86 7.95 -6.54
CA PHE A 4 19.84 7.16 -5.84
C PHE A 4 18.42 7.68 -6.20
N PRO A 5 17.39 6.81 -6.29
CA PRO A 5 16.06 7.23 -6.73
C PRO A 5 15.51 8.35 -5.85
N ALA A 6 14.82 9.30 -6.48
CA ALA A 6 14.15 10.39 -5.79
C ALA A 6 13.26 9.84 -4.67
N ARG A 7 13.38 10.40 -3.45
CA ARG A 7 12.54 9.99 -2.32
C ARG A 7 11.12 10.50 -2.53
N PHE A 8 10.16 9.62 -2.26
CA PHE A 8 8.73 9.96 -2.26
C PHE A 8 8.43 10.91 -1.10
N LYS A 9 7.69 11.99 -1.37
CA LYS A 9 7.31 13.00 -0.37
C LYS A 9 5.84 13.37 -0.55
N TYR A 10 4.94 12.59 0.05
CA TYR A 10 3.49 12.79 -0.10
C TYR A 10 2.99 14.14 0.44
N LYS A 11 3.68 14.73 1.42
CA LYS A 11 3.36 16.06 1.95
C LYS A 11 3.58 17.19 0.94
N ASN A 12 4.46 17.00 -0.07
CA ASN A 12 4.61 18.02 -1.10
C ASN A 12 3.25 18.18 -1.82
N PRO A 13 2.61 19.37 -1.77
CA PRO A 13 1.27 19.57 -2.33
C PRO A 13 1.22 19.28 -3.83
N ASP A 14 2.31 19.54 -4.55
CA ASP A 14 2.41 19.21 -5.97
C ASP A 14 2.41 17.70 -6.16
N VAL A 15 3.22 16.96 -5.39
CA VAL A 15 3.25 15.48 -5.45
C VAL A 15 1.90 14.88 -5.09
N ARG A 16 1.25 15.35 -4.01
CA ARG A 16 -0.08 14.89 -3.60
C ARG A 16 -1.11 15.13 -4.70
N LYS A 17 -1.10 16.33 -5.29
CA LYS A 17 -2.01 16.71 -6.35
C LYS A 17 -1.82 15.81 -7.57
N GLU A 18 -0.59 15.63 -8.04
CA GLU A 18 -0.29 14.77 -9.19
C GLU A 18 -0.73 13.31 -8.94
N ILE A 19 -0.50 12.76 -7.74
CA ILE A 19 -0.99 11.41 -7.39
C ILE A 19 -2.51 11.32 -7.48
N LYS A 20 -3.22 12.31 -6.92
CA LYS A 20 -4.68 12.35 -6.96
C LYS A 20 -5.20 12.50 -8.40
N GLU A 21 -4.55 13.30 -9.23
CA GLU A 21 -4.89 13.42 -10.66
C GLU A 21 -4.66 12.09 -11.42
N ILE A 22 -3.56 11.38 -11.15
CA ILE A 22 -3.30 10.05 -11.70
C ILE A 22 -4.39 9.06 -11.28
N ILE A 23 -4.75 9.03 -9.99
CA ILE A 23 -5.81 8.16 -9.46
C ILE A 23 -7.13 8.44 -10.19
N ARG A 24 -7.51 9.71 -10.28
CA ARG A 24 -8.74 10.12 -10.97
C ARG A 24 -8.73 9.69 -12.43
N TYR A 25 -7.65 9.99 -13.15
CA TYR A 25 -7.52 9.64 -14.56
C TYR A 25 -7.76 8.14 -14.80
N TRP A 26 -7.12 7.27 -14.00
CA TRP A 26 -7.27 5.82 -14.18
C TRP A 26 -8.64 5.31 -13.76
N LEU A 27 -9.25 5.86 -12.71
CA LEU A 27 -10.63 5.51 -12.34
C LEU A 27 -11.64 5.94 -13.41
N ASP A 28 -11.49 7.14 -13.97
CA ASP A 28 -12.31 7.63 -15.08
C ASP A 28 -12.12 6.76 -16.35
N PHE A 29 -10.91 6.22 -16.56
CA PHE A 29 -10.63 5.25 -17.63
C PHE A 29 -11.29 3.87 -17.40
N GLY A 30 -11.69 3.57 -16.17
CA GLY A 30 -12.43 2.34 -15.83
C GLY A 30 -11.65 1.28 -15.06
N VAL A 31 -10.47 1.61 -14.50
CA VAL A 31 -9.80 0.66 -13.60
C VAL A 31 -10.65 0.38 -12.36
N ALA A 32 -10.52 -0.82 -11.80
CA ALA A 32 -11.31 -1.26 -10.65
C ALA A 32 -10.71 -0.87 -9.29
N GLY A 33 -9.47 -0.38 -9.27
CA GLY A 33 -8.77 -0.10 -8.02
C GLY A 33 -7.26 0.04 -8.24
N PHE A 34 -6.52 0.14 -7.15
CA PHE A 34 -5.08 0.35 -7.16
C PHE A 34 -4.36 -0.67 -6.29
N ARG A 35 -3.20 -1.10 -6.78
CA ARG A 35 -2.17 -1.74 -5.96
C ARG A 35 -1.16 -0.67 -5.58
N LEU A 36 -0.96 -0.44 -4.28
CA LEU A 36 0.17 0.35 -3.80
C LEU A 36 1.41 -0.54 -3.78
N ASP A 37 2.30 -0.29 -4.73
CA ASP A 37 3.61 -0.92 -4.78
C ASP A 37 4.50 -0.44 -3.64
N ALA A 38 5.35 -1.34 -3.13
CA ALA A 38 6.36 -1.03 -2.14
C ALA A 38 5.75 -0.39 -0.86
N ALA A 39 4.56 -0.82 -0.44
CA ALA A 39 3.80 -0.16 0.62
C ALA A 39 4.54 -0.16 1.97
N THR A 40 5.44 -1.13 2.22
CA THR A 40 6.31 -1.12 3.42
C THR A 40 7.20 0.11 3.52
N HIS A 41 7.53 0.76 2.40
CA HIS A 41 8.31 1.98 2.41
C HIS A 41 7.56 3.18 2.98
N LEU A 42 6.22 3.13 3.01
CA LEU A 42 5.45 4.11 3.78
C LEU A 42 5.81 4.06 5.26
N PHE A 43 6.31 2.97 5.84
CA PHE A 43 6.73 2.96 7.25
C PHE A 43 8.24 3.22 7.40
N LYS A 44 9.06 2.77 6.45
CA LYS A 44 10.53 2.93 6.49
C LYS A 44 11.02 4.34 6.14
N GLN A 45 10.26 5.10 5.35
CA GLN A 45 10.65 6.46 4.96
C GLN A 45 10.48 7.47 6.10
N PHE A 46 9.77 7.10 7.17
CA PHE A 46 9.41 7.99 8.27
C PHE A 46 10.35 7.90 9.47
N ASP A 47 11.47 7.17 9.34
CA ASP A 47 12.55 7.20 10.31
C ASP A 47 13.22 8.61 10.30
N ASN A 48 12.77 9.45 11.22
CA ASN A 48 13.41 10.66 11.80
C ASN A 48 13.22 12.05 11.17
N ASP A 49 12.53 12.26 10.03
CA ASP A 49 12.49 13.62 9.41
C ASP A 49 11.15 14.01 8.73
N SER A 50 10.08 13.25 8.93
CA SER A 50 8.80 13.47 8.24
C SER A 50 7.67 13.80 9.21
N GLU A 51 6.98 14.92 8.95
CA GLU A 51 5.88 15.44 9.79
C GLU A 51 4.52 14.75 9.58
N GLU A 52 4.38 13.83 8.62
CA GLU A 52 3.13 13.07 8.42
C GLU A 52 3.29 11.64 8.92
N SER A 53 2.20 10.98 9.30
CA SER A 53 2.24 9.56 9.64
C SER A 53 1.92 8.70 8.41
N PRO A 54 2.50 7.50 8.27
CA PRO A 54 2.15 6.53 7.23
C PRO A 54 0.63 6.28 7.15
N GLU A 55 -0.03 6.31 8.31
CA GLU A 55 -1.46 6.15 8.50
C GLU A 55 -2.26 7.23 7.76
N GLU A 56 -1.92 8.51 7.94
CA GLU A 56 -2.62 9.63 7.29
C GLU A 56 -2.52 9.56 5.76
N VAL A 57 -1.38 9.11 5.23
CA VAL A 57 -1.21 8.93 3.78
C VAL A 57 -2.18 7.87 3.25
N MET A 58 -2.27 6.72 3.93
CA MET A 58 -3.18 5.64 3.52
C MET A 58 -4.65 6.05 3.66
N GLU A 59 -5.00 6.79 4.71
CA GLU A 59 -6.36 7.29 4.95
C GLU A 59 -6.77 8.32 3.90
N ASP A 60 -5.91 9.29 3.58
CA ASP A 60 -6.19 10.31 2.54
C ASP A 60 -6.36 9.68 1.16
N LEU A 61 -5.51 8.70 0.80
CA LEU A 61 -5.63 7.98 -0.47
C LEU A 61 -6.89 7.12 -0.52
N HIS A 62 -7.19 6.37 0.55
CA HIS A 62 -8.41 5.56 0.63
C HIS A 62 -9.67 6.41 0.48
N GLN A 63 -9.76 7.50 1.26
CA GLN A 63 -10.88 8.44 1.19
C GLN A 63 -11.02 9.04 -0.20
N TYR A 64 -9.90 9.42 -0.83
CA TYR A 64 -9.94 9.98 -2.17
C TYR A 64 -10.42 8.97 -3.21
N ILE A 65 -9.88 7.74 -3.22
CA ILE A 65 -10.31 6.66 -4.12
C ILE A 65 -11.80 6.35 -3.95
N THR A 66 -12.25 6.14 -2.71
CA THR A 66 -13.65 5.80 -2.41
C THR A 66 -14.62 6.95 -2.71
N SER A 67 -14.18 8.21 -2.59
CA SER A 67 -14.98 9.37 -2.98
C SER A 67 -15.24 9.47 -4.49
N LEU A 68 -14.33 8.93 -5.31
CA LEU A 68 -14.48 8.87 -6.77
C LEU A 68 -15.28 7.64 -7.20
N LYS A 69 -15.05 6.49 -6.54
CA LYS A 69 -15.70 5.22 -6.85
C LYS A 69 -15.79 4.35 -5.60
N ASN A 70 -17.00 4.21 -5.06
CA ASN A 70 -17.25 3.54 -3.78
C ASN A 70 -16.88 2.04 -3.78
N ASP A 71 -16.91 1.37 -4.93
CA ASP A 71 -16.55 -0.04 -5.09
C ASP A 71 -15.10 -0.24 -5.57
N ALA A 72 -14.28 0.82 -5.63
CA ALA A 72 -12.87 0.69 -5.97
C ALA A 72 -12.07 0.06 -4.81
N PHE A 73 -11.14 -0.84 -5.13
CA PHE A 73 -10.29 -1.49 -4.14
C PHE A 73 -8.90 -0.86 -4.03
N PHE A 74 -8.29 -0.96 -2.85
CA PHE A 74 -6.93 -0.55 -2.57
C PHE A 74 -6.14 -1.71 -1.92
N LEU A 75 -5.14 -2.21 -2.64
CA LEU A 75 -4.34 -3.38 -2.30
C LEU A 75 -2.91 -2.97 -1.94
N ALA A 76 -2.42 -3.36 -0.76
CA ALA A 76 -1.04 -3.12 -0.38
C ALA A 76 -0.12 -4.28 -0.81
N GLU A 77 0.98 -3.95 -1.46
CA GLU A 77 2.13 -4.84 -1.55
C GLU A 77 3.02 -4.63 -0.32
N ALA A 78 2.84 -5.50 0.68
CA ALA A 78 3.61 -5.45 1.92
C ALA A 78 3.91 -6.85 2.45
N ASP A 79 5.19 -7.25 2.37
CA ASP A 79 5.69 -8.44 3.05
C ASP A 79 5.97 -8.13 4.52
N VAL A 80 5.01 -8.45 5.38
CA VAL A 80 5.03 -8.14 6.81
C VAL A 80 4.50 -9.31 7.63
N GLU A 81 4.86 -9.32 8.91
CA GLU A 81 4.31 -10.25 9.90
C GLU A 81 2.80 -10.05 10.08
N ILE A 82 2.08 -11.11 10.46
CA ILE A 82 0.63 -11.07 10.70
C ILE A 82 0.24 -9.97 11.70
N SER A 83 1.06 -9.79 12.74
CA SER A 83 0.86 -8.78 13.79
C SER A 83 0.81 -7.34 13.26
N LYS A 84 1.37 -7.08 12.07
CA LYS A 84 1.43 -5.76 11.44
C LYS A 84 0.35 -5.50 10.40
N ILE A 85 -0.44 -6.52 10.01
CA ILE A 85 -1.48 -6.39 8.98
C ILE A 85 -2.49 -5.28 9.34
N THR A 86 -2.89 -5.21 10.61
CA THR A 86 -3.88 -4.22 11.09
C THR A 86 -3.40 -2.77 10.97
N GLN A 87 -2.09 -2.53 10.91
CA GLN A 87 -1.53 -1.20 10.68
C GLN A 87 -1.87 -0.68 9.28
N TYR A 88 -1.95 -1.57 8.28
CA TYR A 88 -2.28 -1.24 6.90
C TYR A 88 -3.78 -1.14 6.66
N THR A 89 -4.60 -1.95 7.33
CA THR A 89 -6.06 -1.92 7.14
C THR A 89 -6.74 -0.85 7.99
N GLY A 90 -6.12 -0.45 9.11
CA GLY A 90 -6.74 0.43 10.09
C GLY A 90 -8.07 -0.16 10.58
N ASN A 91 -9.07 0.70 10.76
CA ASN A 91 -10.45 0.30 11.07
C ASN A 91 -11.30 0.08 9.80
N GLY A 92 -10.66 -0.33 8.70
CA GLY A 92 -11.29 -0.43 7.38
C GLY A 92 -11.25 0.86 6.55
N ASN A 93 -10.49 1.87 7.01
CA ASN A 93 -10.37 3.19 6.40
C ASN A 93 -9.05 3.41 5.65
N ARG A 94 -8.28 2.36 5.39
CA ARG A 94 -6.95 2.39 4.77
C ARG A 94 -6.85 1.39 3.60
N MET A 95 -6.00 0.38 3.67
CA MET A 95 -5.93 -0.67 2.64
C MET A 95 -7.11 -1.63 2.78
N ASN A 96 -7.81 -1.93 1.68
CA ASN A 96 -8.86 -2.94 1.68
C ASN A 96 -8.29 -4.36 1.79
N MET A 97 -7.08 -4.57 1.27
CA MET A 97 -6.47 -5.89 1.16
C MET A 97 -4.94 -5.79 1.11
N LEU A 98 -4.27 -6.90 1.42
CA LEU A 98 -2.83 -7.08 1.35
C LEU A 98 -2.51 -8.42 0.68
N PHE A 99 -1.37 -8.52 0.01
CA PHE A 99 -0.85 -9.83 -0.38
C PHE A 99 -0.49 -10.68 0.85
N ASN A 100 -0.86 -11.96 0.83
CA ASN A 100 -0.52 -12.90 1.89
C ASN A 100 0.79 -13.63 1.56
N PHE A 101 1.92 -12.93 1.74
CA PHE A 101 3.25 -13.47 1.50
C PHE A 101 3.59 -14.65 2.42
N LEU A 102 3.09 -14.64 3.66
CA LEU A 102 3.27 -15.76 4.58
C LEU A 102 2.65 -17.04 4.03
N LEU A 103 1.39 -16.99 3.59
CA LEU A 103 0.72 -18.14 2.99
C LEU A 103 1.45 -18.61 1.73
N ASN A 104 1.89 -17.67 0.89
CA ASN A 104 2.68 -17.98 -0.30
C ASN A 104 3.94 -18.78 0.08
N ASN A 105 4.72 -18.29 1.04
CA ASN A 105 5.96 -18.94 1.47
C ASN A 105 5.70 -20.31 2.11
N SER A 106 4.66 -20.42 2.96
CA SER A 106 4.24 -21.68 3.58
C SER A 106 3.79 -22.71 2.54
N LEU A 107 3.06 -22.29 1.51
CA LEU A 107 2.59 -23.16 0.43
C LEU A 107 3.78 -23.77 -0.33
N PHE A 108 4.73 -22.95 -0.76
CA PHE A 108 5.92 -23.44 -1.46
C PHE A 108 6.78 -24.36 -0.58
N LEU A 109 6.92 -24.04 0.72
CA LEU A 109 7.62 -24.89 1.67
C LEU A 109 6.96 -26.26 1.83
N ALA A 110 5.62 -26.29 1.94
CA ALA A 110 4.86 -27.52 2.09
C ALA A 110 5.00 -28.44 0.86
N LEU A 111 4.92 -27.85 -0.34
CA LEU A 111 5.13 -28.58 -1.60
C LEU A 111 6.55 -29.15 -1.68
N ALA A 112 7.58 -28.37 -1.31
CA ALA A 112 8.96 -28.84 -1.32
C ALA A 112 9.24 -29.97 -0.32
N ARG A 113 8.55 -29.95 0.83
CA ARG A 113 8.67 -30.99 1.87
C ARG A 113 7.78 -32.21 1.63
N GLY A 114 6.76 -32.10 0.77
CA GLY A 114 5.68 -33.08 0.69
C GLY A 114 4.84 -33.16 1.98
N ASN A 115 4.83 -32.10 2.80
CA ASN A 115 4.15 -32.06 4.09
C ASN A 115 3.72 -30.62 4.44
N ALA A 116 2.46 -30.43 4.83
CA ALA A 116 1.88 -29.14 5.18
C ALA A 116 2.02 -28.76 6.68
N ASN A 117 2.66 -29.58 7.50
CA ASN A 117 2.95 -29.24 8.88
C ASN A 117 3.99 -28.10 8.94
N LEU A 118 3.60 -27.00 9.58
CA LEU A 118 4.44 -25.83 9.87
C LEU A 118 5.35 -26.09 11.08
#